data_AF-A0AAP3A9E6-F1
#
_entry.id   AF-A0AAP3A9E6-F1
#
_cell.length_a   1.000
_cell.length_b   1.000
_cell.length_c   1.000
_cell.angle_alpha   90.00
_cell.angle_beta   90.00
_cell.angle_gamma   90.00
#
_symmetry.space_group_name_H-M   'P 1'
#
loop_
_entity.id
_entity.type
_entity.pdbx_description
1 polymer ?
#
loop_
_entity_poly.entity_id
_entity_poly.type
_entity_poly.pdbx_seq_one_letter_code
_entity_poly.pdbx_strand_id
1 'polypeptide(L)'
;CHLTKEQVLDLLKAKDFYGCPGLYLAMQNGHSDIVKVILEALPSLAQEINISASDIVDLLTAKSLARDTGLFMAMQRGHMNVINT
;
A
#
# COMPACT_ATOMS: atom_id res chain seq x y z
N CYS A 1 -9.49 -2.09 -20.59
CA CYS A 1 -8.85 -3.34 -20.12
C CYS A 1 -9.70 -3.94 -19.00
N HIS A 2 -9.88 -5.26 -18.99
CA HIS A 2 -10.49 -5.95 -17.85
C HIS A 2 -9.37 -6.58 -17.04
N LEU A 3 -9.04 -6.01 -15.89
CA LEU A 3 -8.07 -6.57 -14.95
C LEU A 3 -8.80 -7.48 -13.97
N THR A 4 -8.26 -8.67 -13.70
CA THR A 4 -8.80 -9.56 -12.66
C THR A 4 -8.38 -9.10 -11.27
N LYS A 5 -9.09 -9.58 -10.24
CA LYS A 5 -8.70 -9.39 -8.84
C LYS A 5 -7.26 -9.79 -8.58
N GLU A 6 -6.84 -10.94 -9.10
CA GLU A 6 -5.47 -11.45 -8.93
C GLU A 6 -4.44 -10.53 -9.58
N GLN A 7 -4.68 -10.06 -10.81
CA GLN A 7 -3.76 -9.15 -11.50
C GLN A 7 -3.57 -7.83 -10.74
N VAL A 8 -4.65 -7.27 -10.18
CA VAL A 8 -4.57 -6.05 -9.38
C VAL A 8 -3.86 -6.31 -8.05
N LEU A 9 -4.17 -7.42 -7.38
CA LEU A 9 -3.51 -7.78 -6.13
C LEU A 9 -2.02 -8.07 -6.33
N ASP A 10 -1.62 -8.75 -7.41
CA ASP A 10 -0.22 -9.01 -7.74
C ASP A 10 0.53 -7.69 -7.96
N LEU A 11 -0.09 -6.73 -8.64
CA LEU A 11 0.48 -5.38 -8.82
C LEU A 11 0.63 -4.64 -7.48
N LEU A 12 -0.43 -4.60 -6.66
CA LEU A 12 -0.44 -3.86 -5.40
C LEU A 12 0.44 -4.51 -4.32
N LYS A 13 0.54 -5.84 -4.31
CA LYS A 13 1.36 -6.64 -3.38
C LYS A 13 2.79 -6.85 -3.88
N ALA A 14 3.15 -6.28 -5.04
CA ALA A 14 4.50 -6.39 -5.58
C ALA A 14 5.55 -5.90 -4.57
N LYS A 15 6.68 -6.62 -4.57
CA LYS A 15 7.79 -6.38 -3.65
C LYS A 15 9.06 -6.14 -4.45
N ASP A 16 9.97 -5.36 -3.86
CA ASP A 16 11.32 -5.22 -4.40
C ASP A 16 12.15 -6.51 -4.20
N PHE A 17 13.42 -6.47 -4.63
CA PHE A 17 14.37 -7.57 -4.46
C PHE A 17 14.57 -7.99 -2.99
N TYR A 18 14.36 -7.08 -2.04
CA TYR A 18 14.48 -7.34 -0.61
C TYR A 18 13.16 -7.80 0.03
N GLY A 19 12.09 -7.99 -0.77
CA GLY A 19 10.79 -8.37 -0.24
C GLY A 19 10.02 -7.22 0.41
N CYS A 20 10.45 -5.97 0.23
CA CYS A 20 9.75 -4.78 0.74
C CYS A 20 8.58 -4.42 -0.19
N PRO A 21 7.35 -4.31 0.33
CA PRO A 21 6.20 -3.89 -0.47
C PRO A 21 6.35 -2.47 -1.05
N GLY A 22 5.83 -2.23 -2.26
CA GLY A 22 5.88 -0.90 -2.89
C GLY A 22 5.21 0.20 -2.05
N LEU A 23 4.00 -0.06 -1.52
CA LEU A 23 3.29 0.91 -0.66
C LEU A 23 4.05 1.21 0.64
N TYR A 24 4.74 0.20 1.20
CA TYR A 24 5.64 0.40 2.34
C TYR A 24 6.75 1.40 2.00
N LEU A 25 7.40 1.25 0.84
CA LEU A 25 8.49 2.13 0.41
C LEU A 25 8.00 3.57 0.17
N ALA A 26 6.81 3.74 -0.39
CA ALA A 26 6.20 5.06 -0.57
C ALA A 26 5.97 5.77 0.78
N MET A 27 5.43 5.05 1.77
CA MET A 27 5.24 5.58 3.13
C MET A 27 6.58 5.88 3.82
N GLN A 28 7.54 4.95 3.77
CA GLN A 28 8.86 5.08 4.38
C GLN A 28 9.64 6.28 3.84
N ASN A 29 9.48 6.61 2.55
CA ASN A 29 10.19 7.70 1.89
C ASN A 29 9.39 9.01 1.82
N GLY A 30 8.18 9.06 2.41
CA GLY A 30 7.40 10.28 2.51
C GLY A 30 6.68 10.68 1.21
N HIS A 31 6.47 9.75 0.26
CA HIS A 31 5.79 10.01 -1.01
C HIS A 31 4.25 10.05 -0.82
N SER A 32 3.78 11.10 -0.14
CA SER A 32 2.37 11.23 0.27
C SER A 32 1.38 11.31 -0.89
N ASP A 33 1.79 11.88 -2.02
CA ASP A 33 1.02 11.95 -3.26
C ASP A 33 0.72 10.55 -3.81
N ILE A 34 1.72 9.66 -3.84
CA ILE A 34 1.56 8.26 -4.27
C ILE A 34 0.67 7.50 -3.29
N VAL A 35 0.92 7.65 -1.98
CA VAL A 35 0.09 7.00 -0.94
C VAL A 35 -1.37 7.43 -1.08
N LYS A 36 -1.62 8.72 -1.28
CA LYS A 36 -2.96 9.28 -1.45
C LYS A 36 -3.70 8.69 -2.64
N VAL A 37 -3.07 8.69 -3.83
CA VAL A 37 -3.67 8.12 -5.04
C VAL A 37 -4.04 6.65 -4.85
N ILE A 38 -3.17 5.86 -4.19
CA ILE A 38 -3.46 4.45 -3.93
C ILE A 38 -4.64 4.31 -2.96
N LEU A 39 -4.64 5.03 -1.83
CA LEU A 39 -5.72 4.95 -0.84
C LEU A 39 -7.07 5.38 -1.39
N GLU A 40 -7.10 6.44 -2.20
CA GLU A 40 -8.32 6.93 -2.88
C GLU A 40 -8.86 5.93 -3.92
N ALA A 41 -7.99 5.09 -4.51
CA ALA A 41 -8.41 4.06 -5.46
C ALA A 41 -9.00 2.81 -4.80
N LEU A 42 -8.64 2.49 -3.54
CA LEU A 42 -9.06 1.24 -2.89
C LEU A 42 -10.58 1.04 -2.81
N PRO A 43 -11.42 2.05 -2.48
CA PRO A 43 -12.87 1.89 -2.46
C PRO A 43 -13.47 1.54 -3.83
N SER A 44 -12.93 2.09 -4.91
CA SER A 44 -13.36 1.78 -6.28
C SER A 44 -12.94 0.36 -6.66
N LEU A 45 -11.70 -0.03 -6.34
CA LEU A 45 -11.21 -1.38 -6.60
C LEU A 45 -12.00 -2.45 -5.81
N ALA A 46 -12.42 -2.13 -4.58
CA ALA A 46 -13.26 -3.01 -3.77
C ALA A 46 -14.63 -3.27 -4.44
N GLN A 47 -15.24 -2.23 -5.04
CA GLN A 47 -16.53 -2.32 -5.71
C GLN A 47 -16.44 -2.97 -7.10
N GLU A 48 -15.46 -2.57 -7.91
CA GLU A 48 -15.39 -2.96 -9.33
C GLU A 48 -14.72 -4.31 -9.55
N ILE A 49 -13.76 -4.68 -8.70
CA ILE A 49 -12.87 -5.84 -8.89
C ILE A 49 -13.00 -6.84 -7.72
N ASN A 50 -13.92 -6.60 -6.78
CA ASN A 50 -14.21 -7.48 -5.65
C ASN A 50 -12.98 -7.73 -4.74
N ILE A 51 -12.15 -6.69 -4.57
CA ILE A 51 -11.12 -6.66 -3.52
C ILE A 51 -11.82 -6.57 -2.16
N SER A 52 -11.52 -7.51 -1.27
CA SER A 52 -12.17 -7.56 0.05
C SER A 52 -11.52 -6.57 1.03
N ALA A 53 -12.22 -6.27 2.13
CA ALA A 53 -11.61 -5.54 3.23
C ALA A 53 -10.36 -6.24 3.80
N SER A 54 -10.34 -7.58 3.82
CA SER A 54 -9.16 -8.34 4.24
C SER A 54 -7.98 -8.12 3.30
N ASP A 55 -8.21 -8.11 1.97
CA ASP A 55 -7.16 -7.83 0.99
C ASP A 55 -6.56 -6.43 1.17
N ILE A 56 -7.41 -5.45 1.49
CA ILE A 56 -6.99 -4.07 1.80
C ILE A 56 -6.16 -4.05 3.09
N VAL A 57 -6.63 -4.69 4.16
CA VAL A 57 -5.88 -4.78 5.42
C VAL A 57 -4.53 -5.45 5.20
N ASP A 58 -4.46 -6.53 4.42
CA ASP A 58 -3.21 -7.21 4.09
C ASP A 58 -2.25 -6.28 3.33
N LEU A 59 -2.75 -5.46 2.40
CA LEU A 59 -1.97 -4.47 1.66
C LEU A 59 -1.42 -3.37 2.59
N LEU A 60 -2.27 -2.79 3.43
CA LEU A 60 -1.91 -1.68 4.33
C LEU A 60 -1.00 -2.11 5.48
N THR A 61 -1.08 -3.37 5.89
CA THR A 61 -0.29 -3.95 6.99
C THR A 61 0.90 -4.77 6.48
N ALA A 62 1.16 -4.79 5.17
CA ALA A 62 2.29 -5.47 4.59
C ALA A 62 3.61 -4.95 5.20
N LYS A 63 4.47 -5.89 5.58
CA LYS A 63 5.68 -5.61 6.35
C LYS A 63 6.94 -5.74 5.53
N SER A 64 7.96 -4.98 5.91
CA SER A 64 9.34 -5.22 5.49
C SER A 64 9.90 -6.49 6.16
N LEU A 65 11.13 -6.87 5.78
CA LEU A 65 11.86 -7.96 6.45
C LEU A 65 12.08 -7.72 7.95
N ALA A 66 12.17 -6.44 8.37
CA ALA A 66 12.28 -6.06 9.77
C ALA A 66 10.96 -6.16 10.54
N ARG A 67 9.87 -6.56 9.89
CA ARG A 67 8.50 -6.66 10.42
C ARG A 67 7.82 -5.31 10.68
N ASP A 68 8.40 -4.21 10.20
CA ASP A 68 7.82 -2.87 10.27
C ASP A 68 6.77 -2.66 9.17
N THR A 69 5.74 -1.86 9.46
CA THR A 69 4.76 -1.41 8.46
C THR A 69 5.19 -0.07 7.85
N GLY A 70 4.67 0.26 6.67
CA GLY A 70 4.98 1.53 6.01
C GLY A 70 4.56 2.72 6.86
N LEU A 71 3.36 2.64 7.46
CA LEU A 71 2.84 3.69 8.34
C LEU A 71 3.71 3.90 9.58
N PHE A 72 4.19 2.82 10.20
CA PHE A 72 5.13 2.92 11.33
C PHE A 72 6.40 3.66 10.92
N MET A 73 6.98 3.33 9.76
CA MET A 73 8.18 4.01 9.26
C MET A 73 7.94 5.50 8.95
N ALA A 74 6.77 5.84 8.38
CA ALA A 74 6.38 7.21 8.13
C ALA A 74 6.29 8.02 9.44
N MET A 75 5.69 7.42 10.49
CA MET A 75 5.65 8.00 11.84
C MET A 75 7.03 8.18 12.43
N GLN A 76 7.88 7.14 12.38
CA GLN A 76 9.24 7.17 12.92
C GLN A 76 10.10 8.25 12.25
N ARG A 77 9.93 8.49 10.95
CA ARG A 77 10.69 9.45 10.15
C ARG A 77 10.06 10.85 10.10
N GLY A 78 8.91 11.06 10.75
CA GLY A 78 8.24 12.35 10.79
C GLY A 78 7.63 12.78 9.44
N HIS A 79 7.25 11.83 8.59
CA HIS A 79 6.61 12.11 7.29
C HIS A 79 5.13 12.50 7.47
N MET A 80 4.90 13.68 8.07
CA MET A 80 3.56 14.17 8.44
C MET A 80 2.56 14.21 7.27
N ASN A 81 3.02 14.48 6.05
CA ASN A 81 2.15 14.49 4.88
C ASN A 81 1.59 13.10 4.56
N VAL A 82 2.33 12.02 4.82
CA VAL A 82 1.83 10.64 4.68
C VAL A 82 0.84 10.31 5.79
N ILE A 83 1.08 10.81 7.01
CA ILE A 83 0.21 10.56 8.17
C ILE A 83 -1.14 11.26 8.02
N ASN A 84 -1.16 12.41 7.33
CA ASN A 84 -2.35 13.23 7.11
C ASN A 84 -3.10 12.91 5.81
N THR A 85 -2.61 11.97 5.00
CA THR A 85 -3.31 11.48 3.82
C THR A 85 -4.57 10.72 4.21
#